data_AF-A0A530RGS7-F1
#
_entry.id   AF-A0A530RGS7-F1
#
_cell.length_a   1.000
_cell.length_b   1.000
_cell.length_c   1.000
_cell.angle_alpha   90.00
_cell.angle_beta   90.00
_cell.angle_gamma   90.00
#
_symmetry.space_group_name_H-M   'P 1'
#
loop_
_entity.id
_entity.type
_entity.pdbx_description
1 polymer ?
#
loop_
_entity_poly.entity_id
_entity_poly.type
_entity_poly.pdbx_seq_one_letter_code
_entity_poly.pdbx_strand_id
1 'polypeptide(L)'
;MRVKIVEGVPPSRVFENETLGPDEFWALVRSDIDFLLVDLRLSTAPPVLGFYFEPWQRRGTPLSGAELLKFNDIKGITRIYDNGWIVIYDVRGLHENL
;
A
#
# COMPACT_ATOMS: atom_id res chain seq x y z
N MET A 1 -5.81 5.99 -15.56
CA MET A 1 -6.88 6.23 -14.56
C MET A 1 -6.24 6.12 -13.19
N ARG A 2 -6.19 7.20 -12.40
CA ARG A 2 -5.74 7.12 -11.00
C ARG A 2 -6.94 6.65 -10.18
N VAL A 3 -6.88 5.44 -9.63
CA VAL A 3 -7.91 4.95 -8.71
C VAL A 3 -7.69 5.69 -7.38
N LYS A 4 -8.67 6.49 -6.97
CA LYS A 4 -8.71 7.03 -5.60
C LYS A 4 -9.15 5.90 -4.68
N ILE A 5 -8.45 5.70 -3.56
CA ILE A 5 -8.84 4.71 -2.54
C ILE A 5 -10.16 5.18 -1.91
N VAL A 6 -10.16 6.39 -1.35
CA VAL A 6 -11.34 7.18 -0.96
C VAL A 6 -11.02 8.65 -1.27
N GLU A 7 -12.02 9.50 -1.48
CA GLU A 7 -11.77 10.95 -1.60
C GLU A 7 -10.97 11.47 -0.39
N GLY A 8 -9.87 12.19 -0.66
CA GLY A 8 -9.05 12.84 0.36
C GLY A 8 -7.85 12.03 0.88
N VAL A 9 -7.72 10.74 0.57
CA VAL A 9 -6.55 9.93 0.98
C VAL A 9 -5.68 9.57 -0.23
N PRO A 10 -4.46 10.14 -0.36
CA PRO A 10 -3.52 9.77 -1.41
C PRO A 10 -3.15 8.28 -1.30
N PRO A 11 -3.12 7.53 -2.43
CA PRO A 11 -2.70 6.12 -2.42
C PRO A 11 -1.32 5.90 -1.83
N SER A 12 -0.43 6.89 -1.97
CA SER A 12 0.94 6.84 -1.48
C SER A 12 1.01 6.63 0.05
N ARG A 13 0.09 7.24 0.83
CA ARG A 13 0.02 7.07 2.29
C ARG A 13 -0.22 5.62 2.72
N VAL A 14 -0.89 4.82 1.89
CA VAL A 14 -1.10 3.39 2.18
C VAL A 14 0.20 2.60 2.07
N PHE A 15 1.11 2.97 1.17
CA PHE A 15 2.38 2.26 0.96
C PHE A 15 3.55 2.87 1.73
N GLU A 16 3.44 4.12 2.17
CA GLU A 16 4.45 4.81 2.96
C GLU A 16 4.28 4.55 4.46
N ASN A 17 5.38 4.59 5.21
CA ASN A 17 5.44 4.27 6.65
C ASN A 17 5.29 2.77 6.96
N GLU A 18 5.89 2.34 8.06
CA GLU A 18 5.90 0.92 8.46
C GLU A 18 4.59 0.47 9.13
N THR A 19 3.76 1.43 9.52
CA THR A 19 2.45 1.16 10.12
C THR A 19 1.34 1.72 9.25
N LEU A 20 0.20 1.03 9.25
CA LEU A 20 -1.03 1.54 8.66
C LEU A 20 -1.74 2.39 9.71
N GLY A 21 -1.79 3.71 9.48
CA GLY A 21 -2.48 4.63 10.37
C GLY A 21 -4.00 4.48 10.31
N PRO A 22 -4.73 5.06 11.28
CA PRO A 22 -6.19 4.98 11.29
C PRO A 22 -6.85 5.53 10.03
N ASP A 23 -6.35 6.64 9.48
CA ASP A 23 -6.89 7.26 8.26
C ASP A 23 -6.75 6.34 7.05
N GLU A 24 -5.57 5.75 6.87
CA GLU A 24 -5.28 4.83 5.76
C GLU A 24 -6.07 3.54 5.90
N PHE A 25 -6.21 3.02 7.13
CA PHE A 25 -7.04 1.85 7.41
C PHE A 25 -8.50 2.11 7.06
N TRP A 26 -9.09 3.22 7.52
CA TRP A 26 -10.46 3.57 7.18
C TRP A 26 -10.67 3.89 5.71
N ALA A 27 -9.65 4.41 5.03
CA ALA A 27 -9.67 4.56 3.58
C ALA A 27 -9.80 3.20 2.89
N LEU A 28 -9.02 2.19 3.28
CA LEU A 28 -9.15 0.85 2.71
C LEU A 28 -10.52 0.23 3.02
N VAL A 29 -10.99 0.30 4.26
CA VAL A 29 -12.30 -0.24 4.68
C VAL A 29 -13.45 0.34 3.85
N ARG A 30 -13.44 1.65 3.58
CA ARG A 30 -14.52 2.36 2.88
C ARG A 30 -14.33 2.44 1.36
N SER A 31 -13.22 1.93 0.84
CA SER A 31 -12.94 1.91 -0.60
C SER A 31 -13.64 0.74 -1.29
N ASP A 32 -13.76 0.81 -2.62
CA ASP A 32 -14.13 -0.33 -3.47
C ASP A 32 -12.87 -1.09 -3.96
N ILE A 33 -11.76 -1.03 -3.21
CA ILE A 33 -10.51 -1.70 -3.58
C ILE A 33 -10.50 -3.10 -3.00
N ASP A 34 -10.50 -4.10 -3.88
CA ASP A 34 -10.44 -5.51 -3.48
C ASP A 34 -9.00 -6.01 -3.27
N PHE A 35 -8.03 -5.43 -3.99
CA PHE A 35 -6.67 -5.95 -4.06
C PHE A 35 -5.61 -4.85 -4.01
N LEU A 36 -4.54 -5.11 -3.25
CA LEU A 36 -3.31 -4.32 -3.27
C LEU A 36 -2.20 -5.10 -3.93
N LEU A 37 -1.49 -4.48 -4.86
CA LEU A 37 -0.26 -5.01 -5.45
C LEU A 37 0.94 -4.29 -4.84
N VAL A 38 1.88 -5.07 -4.33
CA VAL A 38 3.14 -4.59 -3.77
C VAL A 38 4.30 -5.11 -4.61
N ASP A 39 5.22 -4.22 -4.97
CA ASP A 39 6.46 -4.54 -5.68
C ASP A 39 7.68 -4.31 -4.77
N LEU A 40 8.31 -5.39 -4.34
CA LEU A 40 9.46 -5.38 -3.44
C LEU A 40 10.72 -4.82 -4.09
N ARG A 41 10.77 -4.65 -5.42
CA ARG A 41 11.90 -3.99 -6.08
C ARG A 41 12.02 -2.51 -5.68
N LEU A 42 10.93 -1.88 -5.23
CA LEU A 42 10.94 -0.52 -4.68
C LEU A 42 11.76 -0.40 -3.39
N SER A 43 12.14 -1.52 -2.78
CA SER A 43 13.07 -1.56 -1.64
C SER A 43 14.55 -1.62 -2.00
N THR A 44 14.87 -1.85 -3.27
CA THR A 44 16.25 -2.14 -3.70
C THR A 44 17.00 -0.94 -4.27
N ALA A 45 16.30 0.08 -4.76
CA ALA A 45 16.91 1.26 -5.36
C ALA A 45 16.00 2.48 -5.18
N PRO A 46 16.54 3.71 -5.05
CA PRO A 46 15.76 4.94 -4.98
C PRO A 46 14.89 5.18 -6.23
N PRO A 47 13.86 6.03 -6.15
CA PRO A 47 13.05 6.37 -7.31
C PRO A 47 13.86 7.18 -8.33
N VAL A 48 13.81 6.78 -9.60
CA VAL A 48 14.54 7.46 -10.70
C VAL A 48 14.14 8.92 -10.85
N LEU A 49 12.86 9.24 -10.64
CA LEU A 49 12.32 10.60 -10.76
C LEU A 49 12.25 11.34 -9.42
N GLY A 50 12.78 10.76 -8.34
CA GLY A 50 12.73 11.34 -7.00
C GLY A 50 11.41 11.14 -6.24
N PHE A 51 10.47 10.35 -6.78
CA PHE A 51 9.23 9.92 -6.11
C PHE A 51 8.74 8.58 -6.67
N TYR A 52 8.02 7.80 -5.85
CA TYR A 52 7.42 6.52 -6.28
C TYR A 52 5.98 6.67 -6.76
N PHE A 53 5.16 7.40 -6.01
CA PHE A 53 3.72 7.47 -6.25
C PHE A 53 3.29 8.85 -6.75
N GLU A 54 3.74 9.92 -6.08
CA GLU A 54 3.26 11.27 -6.34
C GLU A 54 4.38 12.32 -6.42
N PRO A 55 4.33 13.30 -7.33
CA PRO A 55 5.43 14.26 -7.53
C PRO A 55 5.81 15.11 -6.31
N TRP A 56 4.88 15.33 -5.38
CA TRP A 56 5.15 16.06 -4.13
C TRP A 56 5.83 15.20 -3.06
N GLN A 57 5.82 13.88 -3.21
CA GLN A 57 6.40 12.89 -2.30
C GLN A 57 7.92 12.74 -2.52
N ARG A 58 8.67 13.86 -2.50
CA ARG A 58 10.12 13.84 -2.72
C ARG A 58 10.80 12.85 -1.76
N ARG A 59 11.40 11.79 -2.31
CA ARG A 59 12.02 10.70 -1.56
C ARG A 59 13.35 10.31 -2.19
N GLY A 60 14.42 10.41 -1.40
CA GLY A 60 15.78 10.06 -1.82
C GLY A 60 16.19 8.62 -1.52
N THR A 61 15.35 7.87 -0.79
CA THR A 61 15.67 6.53 -0.28
C THR A 61 14.66 5.48 -0.76
N PRO A 62 15.09 4.21 -0.90
CA PRO A 62 14.19 3.08 -1.17
C PRO A 62 13.14 2.89 -0.08
N LEU A 63 11.98 2.30 -0.41
CA LEU A 63 11.00 1.90 0.59
C LEU A 63 11.58 0.76 1.44
N SER A 64 11.29 0.70 2.73
CA SER A 64 11.71 -0.43 3.55
C SER A 64 10.84 -1.64 3.24
N GLY A 65 11.39 -2.85 3.46
CA GLY A 65 10.59 -4.06 3.36
C GLY A 65 9.42 -4.06 4.34
N ALA A 66 9.58 -3.44 5.52
CA ALA A 66 8.50 -3.29 6.50
C ALA A 66 7.39 -2.36 5.99
N GLU A 67 7.73 -1.23 5.36
CA GLU A 67 6.73 -0.35 4.70
C GLU A 67 5.90 -1.12 3.67
N LEU A 68 6.54 -1.96 2.87
CA LEU A 68 5.89 -2.72 1.80
C LEU A 68 5.09 -3.94 2.29
N LEU A 69 5.50 -4.57 3.39
CA LEU A 69 4.95 -5.84 3.88
C LEU A 69 4.07 -5.72 5.14
N LYS A 70 3.86 -4.51 5.67
CA LYS A 70 3.06 -4.24 6.89
C LYS A 70 1.65 -4.84 6.90
N PHE A 71 1.08 -5.14 5.74
CA PHE A 71 -0.25 -5.71 5.62
C PHE A 71 -0.36 -7.16 6.12
N ASN A 72 0.76 -7.85 6.30
CA ASN A 72 0.80 -9.25 6.75
C ASN A 72 0.09 -9.49 8.09
N ASP A 73 0.14 -8.50 8.97
CA ASP A 73 -0.31 -8.63 10.36
C ASP A 73 -1.68 -7.98 10.59
N ILE A 74 -2.37 -7.56 9.52
CA ILE A 74 -3.66 -6.87 9.60
C ILE A 74 -4.80 -7.88 9.40
N LYS A 75 -5.62 -8.05 10.44
CA LYS A 75 -6.83 -8.88 10.35
C LYS A 75 -7.76 -8.38 9.25
N GLY A 76 -8.26 -9.29 8.41
CA GLY A 76 -9.12 -8.97 7.26
C GLY A 76 -8.35 -8.74 5.96
N ILE A 77 -7.01 -8.75 6.01
CA ILE A 77 -6.14 -8.75 4.82
C ILE A 77 -5.48 -10.11 4.66
N THR A 78 -5.49 -10.66 3.45
CA THR A 78 -4.88 -11.97 3.14
C THR A 78 -3.88 -11.82 2.00
N ARG A 79 -2.67 -12.34 2.17
CA ARG A 79 -1.70 -12.48 1.07
C ARG A 79 -2.11 -13.64 0.18
N ILE A 80 -2.57 -13.36 -1.04
CA ILE A 80 -3.11 -14.37 -1.97
C ILE A 80 -2.14 -14.76 -3.10
N TYR A 81 -1.10 -13.96 -3.32
CA TYR A 81 -0.03 -14.26 -4.27
C TYR A 81 1.30 -13.71 -3.78
N ASP A 82 2.37 -14.47 -4.01
CA ASP A 82 3.74 -14.09 -3.69
C ASP A 82 4.71 -14.85 -4.60
N ASN A 83 5.58 -14.14 -5.31
CA ASN A 83 6.69 -14.74 -6.07
C ASN A 83 8.07 -14.24 -5.64
N GLY A 84 8.17 -13.65 -4.44
CA GLY A 84 9.38 -13.07 -3.89
C GLY A 84 9.65 -11.62 -4.31
N TRP A 85 8.99 -11.12 -5.37
CA TRP A 85 9.10 -9.72 -5.80
C TRP A 85 7.75 -9.01 -5.84
N ILE A 86 6.73 -9.69 -6.33
CA ILE A 86 5.36 -9.19 -6.40
C ILE A 86 4.54 -9.93 -5.35
N VAL A 87 3.85 -9.15 -4.53
CA VAL A 87 2.92 -9.62 -3.53
C VAL A 87 1.55 -9.03 -3.85
N ILE A 88 0.50 -9.86 -3.81
CA ILE A 88 -0.88 -9.39 -3.93
C ILE A 88 -1.62 -9.71 -2.64
N TYR A 89 -2.22 -8.68 -2.05
CA TYR A 89 -3.09 -8.79 -0.89
C TYR A 89 -4.55 -8.66 -1.33
N ASP A 90 -5.39 -9.57 -0.87
CA ASP A 90 -6.85 -9.45 -0.85
C ASP A 90 -7.26 -8.69 0.41
N VAL A 91 -7.93 -7.55 0.24
CA VAL A 91 -8.37 -6.69 1.35
C VAL A 91 -9.88 -6.71 1.54
N ARG A 92 -10.61 -7.55 0.81
CA ARG A 92 -12.09 -7.56 0.86
C ARG A 92 -12.66 -7.87 2.24
N GLY A 93 -11.92 -8.63 3.04
CA GLY A 93 -12.26 -8.91 4.44
C GLY A 93 -12.27 -7.66 5.33
N LEU A 94 -11.79 -6.50 4.85
CA LEU A 94 -11.94 -5.21 5.53
C LEU A 94 -13.34 -4.61 5.34
N HIS A 95 -13.98 -4.82 4.18
CA HIS A 95 -15.31 -4.27 3.89
C HIS A 95 -16.42 -4.99 4.68
N GLU A 96 -16.22 -6.28 4.98
CA GLU A 96 -17.17 -7.12 5.71
C GLU A 96 -17.33 -6.72 7.20
N ASN A 97 -16.49 -5.81 7.71
CA ASN A 97 -16.53 -5.31 9.09
C ASN A 97 -17.33 -3.99 9.24
N LEU A 98 -18.12 -3.61 8.22
CA LEU A 98 -19.00 -2.43 8.24
C LEU A 98 -20.40 -2.74 8.80
#